data_AF-A0A1Y3RJI0-F1
#
_entry.id   AF-A0A1Y3RJI0-F1
#
_cell.length_a   1.000
_cell.length_b   1.000
_cell.length_c   1.000
_cell.angle_alpha   90.00
_cell.angle_beta   90.00
_cell.angle_gamma   90.00
#
_symmetry.space_group_name_H-M   'P 1'
#
loop_
_entity.id
_entity.type
_entity.pdbx_description
1 polymer ?
#
loop_
_entity_poly.entity_id
_entity_poly.type
_entity_poly.pdbx_seq_one_letter_code
_entity_poly.pdbx_strand_id
1 'polypeptide(L)'
;MYKTDKQREKEGLLTYYTAPQLDQACADYFAACDADGTRPTKPGLLLYLGVTEKEWKVWEAGEPGYKRHPQICQKALLEIRNRLEQRTDAAAIFLLKQKPYGGYTDRPEAEGAGLLKVSVSFGTPPKGRKDKRT
;
A
#
# COMPACT_ATOMS: atom_id res chain seq x y z
N MET A 1 15.90 -3.77 14.31
CA MET A 1 16.25 -5.02 15.02
C MET A 1 15.05 -5.95 14.94
N TYR A 2 15.19 -7.18 14.44
CA TYR A 2 14.08 -8.14 14.33
C TYR A 2 13.60 -8.56 15.72
N LYS A 3 12.29 -8.58 15.94
CA LYS A 3 11.69 -9.05 17.19
C LYS A 3 11.47 -10.56 17.08
N THR A 4 12.15 -11.32 17.92
CA THR A 4 11.92 -12.76 18.08
C THR A 4 10.47 -13.05 18.50
N ASP A 5 9.98 -14.26 18.31
CA ASP A 5 8.63 -14.67 18.75
C ASP A 5 8.39 -14.33 20.23
N LYS A 6 9.40 -14.51 21.08
CA LYS A 6 9.37 -14.14 22.50
C LYS A 6 9.23 -12.63 22.75
N GLN A 7 9.78 -11.79 21.87
CA GLN A 7 9.63 -10.33 21.96
C GLN A 7 8.25 -9.89 21.47
N ARG A 8 7.69 -10.56 20.46
CA ARG A 8 6.33 -10.30 19.99
C ARG A 8 5.29 -10.68 21.04
N GLU A 9 5.43 -11.85 21.66
CA GLU A 9 4.57 -12.27 22.78
C GLU A 9 4.60 -11.28 23.96
N LYS A 10 5.79 -10.76 24.32
CA LYS A 10 5.93 -9.76 25.39
C LYS A 10 5.25 -8.43 25.11
N GLU A 11 5.08 -8.07 23.84
CA GLU A 11 4.42 -6.84 23.40
C GLU A 11 2.94 -7.04 23.08
N GLY A 12 2.40 -8.24 23.34
CA GLY A 12 1.02 -8.59 22.99
C GLY A 12 0.80 -8.77 21.48
N LEU A 13 1.87 -8.86 20.69
CA LEU A 13 1.80 -9.09 19.25
C LEU A 13 1.66 -10.59 18.98
N LEU A 14 0.72 -10.93 18.09
CA LEU A 14 0.44 -12.32 17.71
C LEU A 14 1.63 -12.95 17.00
N THR A 15 2.25 -13.99 17.59
CA THR A 15 3.31 -14.78 16.95
C THR A 15 2.84 -15.52 15.70
N TYR A 16 1.54 -15.73 15.58
CA TYR A 16 0.85 -16.35 14.44
C TYR A 16 -0.53 -15.73 14.27
N TYR A 17 -0.95 -15.51 13.03
CA TYR A 17 -2.29 -15.03 12.71
C TYR A 17 -3.14 -16.15 12.13
N THR A 18 -4.31 -16.37 12.71
CA THR A 18 -5.42 -17.02 11.99
C THR A 18 -5.93 -16.11 10.88
N ALA A 19 -6.70 -16.66 9.93
CA ALA A 19 -7.30 -15.88 8.84
C ALA A 19 -8.10 -14.66 9.36
N PRO A 20 -9.07 -14.82 10.29
CA PRO A 20 -9.83 -13.68 10.79
C PRO A 20 -8.97 -12.67 11.55
N GLN A 21 -7.96 -13.12 12.30
CA GLN A 21 -7.05 -12.21 13.00
C GLN A 21 -6.20 -11.39 12.03
N LEU A 22 -5.71 -11.99 10.94
CA LEU A 22 -4.95 -11.25 9.95
C LEU A 22 -5.82 -10.23 9.21
N ASP A 23 -7.04 -10.62 8.83
CA ASP A 23 -7.97 -9.69 8.15
C ASP A 23 -8.31 -8.50 9.06
N GLN A 24 -8.61 -8.78 10.34
CA GLN A 24 -8.88 -7.73 11.31
C GLN A 24 -7.66 -6.84 11.55
N ALA A 25 -6.47 -7.41 11.73
CA ALA A 25 -5.26 -6.61 11.96
C ALA A 25 -4.90 -5.72 10.75
N CYS A 26 -5.16 -6.19 9.53
CA CYS A 26 -5.06 -5.36 8.33
C CYS A 26 -6.08 -4.21 8.37
N ALA A 27 -7.34 -4.48 8.73
CA ALA A 27 -8.37 -3.46 8.86
C ALA A 27 -8.02 -2.42 9.94
N ASP A 28 -7.52 -2.86 11.08
CA ASP A 28 -7.10 -1.99 12.19
C ASP A 28 -5.96 -1.06 11.77
N TYR A 29 -4.99 -1.56 10.98
CA TYR A 29 -3.92 -0.74 10.41
C TYR A 29 -4.47 0.38 9.52
N PHE A 30 -5.43 0.06 8.65
CA PHE A 30 -6.03 1.06 7.77
C PHE A 30 -6.83 2.10 8.56
N ALA A 31 -7.60 1.65 9.55
CA ALA A 31 -8.34 2.54 10.45
C ALA A 31 -7.40 3.47 11.25
N ALA A 32 -6.26 2.95 11.71
CA ALA A 32 -5.23 3.76 12.38
C ALA A 32 -4.63 4.81 11.42
N CYS A 33 -4.37 4.43 10.17
CA CYS A 33 -3.93 5.39 9.15
C CYS A 33 -4.96 6.50 8.93
N ASP A 34 -6.25 6.14 8.87
CA ASP A 34 -7.34 7.09 8.68
C ASP A 34 -7.49 8.04 9.90
N ALA A 35 -7.35 7.51 11.12
CA ALA A 35 -7.38 8.30 12.35
C ALA A 35 -6.20 9.30 12.44
N ASP A 36 -5.01 8.87 12.03
CA ASP A 36 -3.78 9.68 12.08
C ASP A 36 -3.60 10.59 10.85
N GLY A 37 -4.49 10.48 9.85
CA GLY A 37 -4.37 11.19 8.58
C GLY A 37 -3.14 10.76 7.76
N THR A 38 -2.62 9.55 8.00
CA THR A 38 -1.44 9.01 7.32
C THR A 38 -1.85 8.15 6.13
N ARG A 39 -0.92 7.95 5.21
CA ARG A 39 -1.16 7.18 3.99
C ARG A 39 -0.68 5.75 4.19
N PRO A 40 -1.53 4.74 4.00
CA PRO A 40 -1.12 3.36 4.18
C PRO A 40 -0.09 2.98 3.11
N THR A 41 0.91 2.19 3.52
CA THR A 41 1.94 1.64 2.64
C THR A 41 2.22 0.21 3.03
N LYS A 42 2.73 -0.63 2.10
CA LYS A 42 3.12 -2.00 2.44
C LYS A 42 4.14 -2.03 3.60
N PRO A 43 5.25 -1.24 3.59
CA PRO A 43 6.16 -1.23 4.72
C PRO A 43 5.49 -0.85 6.05
N GLY A 44 4.59 0.13 6.04
CA GLY A 44 3.83 0.52 7.23
C GLY A 44 2.95 -0.61 7.77
N LEU A 45 2.24 -1.31 6.88
CA LEU A 45 1.44 -2.49 7.23
C LEU A 45 2.31 -3.59 7.85
N LEU A 46 3.46 -3.91 7.24
CA LEU A 46 4.36 -4.95 7.75
C LEU A 46 4.91 -4.61 9.12
N LEU A 47 5.26 -3.33 9.35
CA LEU A 47 5.70 -2.84 10.66
C LEU A 47 4.58 -2.95 11.70
N TYR A 48 3.35 -2.60 11.34
CA TYR A 48 2.18 -2.71 12.21
C TYR A 48 1.89 -4.16 12.62
N LEU A 49 1.95 -5.08 11.66
CA LEU A 49 1.79 -6.52 11.90
C LEU A 49 3.00 -7.16 12.61
N GLY A 50 4.13 -6.45 12.66
CA GLY A 50 5.38 -6.96 13.22
C GLY A 50 5.97 -8.11 12.41
N VAL A 51 5.87 -8.06 11.07
CA VAL A 51 6.33 -9.09 10.14
C VAL A 51 7.36 -8.56 9.16
N THR A 52 8.22 -9.44 8.66
CA THR A 52 9.22 -9.10 7.64
C THR A 52 8.67 -9.25 6.22
N GLU A 53 9.34 -8.63 5.24
CA GLU A 53 9.03 -8.88 3.83
C GLU A 53 9.18 -10.36 3.43
N LYS A 54 10.10 -11.09 4.06
CA LYS A 54 10.33 -12.51 3.80
C LYS A 54 9.11 -13.33 4.25
N GLU A 55 8.59 -13.07 5.44
CA GLU A 55 7.38 -13.72 5.96
C GLU A 55 6.15 -13.35 5.14
N TRP A 56 6.02 -12.07 4.75
CA TRP A 56 4.94 -11.63 3.87
C TRP A 56 4.96 -12.38 2.53
N LYS A 57 6.13 -12.49 1.88
CA LYS A 57 6.25 -13.23 0.60
C LYS A 57 5.82 -14.68 0.74
N VAL A 58 6.17 -15.30 1.86
CA VAL A 58 5.72 -16.66 2.20
C VAL A 58 4.20 -16.67 2.27
N TRP A 59 3.56 -15.75 3.01
CA TRP A 59 2.10 -15.69 3.13
C TRP A 59 1.40 -15.44 1.79
N GLU A 60 1.93 -14.53 0.97
CA GLU A 60 1.42 -14.14 -0.34
C GLU A 60 1.54 -15.27 -1.37
N ALA A 61 2.62 -16.06 -1.33
CA ALA A 61 2.84 -17.18 -2.24
C ALA A 61 1.96 -18.41 -1.96
N GLY A 62 1.39 -18.51 -0.76
CA GLY A 62 0.48 -19.60 -0.40
C GLY A 62 1.09 -21.02 -0.41
N GLU A 63 2.42 -21.18 -0.30
CA GLU A 63 3.02 -22.53 -0.26
C GLU A 63 2.57 -23.33 1.00
N PRO A 64 2.76 -24.66 1.04
CA PRO A 64 2.09 -25.51 2.04
C PRO A 64 2.32 -25.10 3.51
N GLY A 65 1.22 -25.03 4.30
CA GLY A 65 1.23 -24.85 5.76
C GLY A 65 0.12 -23.94 6.32
N TYR A 66 -0.29 -24.15 7.58
CA TYR A 66 -1.40 -23.45 8.27
C TYR A 66 -1.18 -21.95 8.59
N LYS A 67 -0.08 -21.35 8.13
CA LYS A 67 0.32 -19.97 8.46
C LYS A 67 0.03 -18.95 7.36
N ARG A 68 -0.75 -19.30 6.33
CA ARG A 68 -0.82 -18.52 5.09
C ARG A 68 -2.24 -18.16 4.70
N HIS A 69 -2.47 -16.89 4.37
CA HIS A 69 -3.74 -16.35 3.90
C HIS A 69 -3.50 -15.47 2.68
N PRO A 70 -3.16 -16.05 1.52
CA PRO A 70 -2.77 -15.30 0.33
C PRO A 70 -3.88 -14.34 -0.12
N GLN A 71 -5.15 -14.72 0.05
CA GLN A 71 -6.30 -13.86 -0.28
C GLN A 71 -6.35 -12.60 0.59
N ILE A 72 -6.01 -12.70 1.88
CA ILE A 72 -5.98 -11.56 2.80
C ILE A 72 -4.80 -10.64 2.45
N CYS A 73 -3.64 -11.22 2.15
CA CYS A 73 -2.48 -10.47 1.70
C CYS A 73 -2.79 -9.69 0.41
N GLN A 74 -3.45 -10.32 -0.55
CA GLN A 74 -3.90 -9.69 -1.80
C GLN A 74 -4.94 -8.59 -1.54
N LYS A 75 -5.92 -8.83 -0.68
CA LYS A 75 -6.93 -7.83 -0.28
C LYS A 75 -6.28 -6.57 0.31
N ALA A 76 -5.29 -6.72 1.19
CA ALA A 76 -4.59 -5.58 1.77
C ALA A 76 -3.81 -4.77 0.73
N LEU A 77 -3.16 -5.43 -0.24
CA LEU A 77 -2.48 -4.73 -1.34
C LEU A 77 -3.46 -4.04 -2.29
N LEU A 78 -4.63 -4.63 -2.55
CA LEU A 78 -5.69 -4.00 -3.32
C LEU A 78 -6.24 -2.76 -2.63
N GLU A 79 -6.40 -2.77 -1.31
CA GLU A 79 -6.83 -1.59 -0.55
C GLU A 79 -5.79 -0.46 -0.65
N ILE A 80 -4.50 -0.77 -0.48
CA ILE A 80 -3.42 0.22 -0.66
C ILE A 80 -3.44 0.77 -2.09
N ARG A 81 -3.60 -0.10 -3.10
CA ARG A 81 -3.69 0.30 -4.50
C ARG A 81 -4.89 1.22 -4.75
N ASN A 82 -6.09 0.86 -4.29
CA ASN A 82 -7.30 1.66 -4.46
C ASN A 82 -7.09 3.09 -3.91
N ARG A 83 -6.47 3.20 -2.73
CA ARG A 83 -6.14 4.49 -2.12
C ARG A 83 -5.06 5.26 -2.90
N LEU A 84 -4.12 4.56 -3.56
CA LEU A 84 -3.15 5.18 -4.46
C LEU A 84 -3.80 5.68 -5.76
N GLU A 85 -4.75 4.95 -6.33
CA GLU A 85 -5.47 5.33 -7.56
C GLU A 85 -6.34 6.59 -7.36
N GLN A 86 -6.80 6.84 -6.14
CA GLN A 86 -7.54 8.06 -5.79
C GLN A 86 -6.65 9.30 -5.65
N ARG A 87 -5.32 9.16 -5.71
CA ARG A 87 -4.37 10.27 -5.57
C ARG A 87 -3.93 10.81 -6.93
N THR A 88 -3.62 12.10 -6.96
CA THR A 88 -3.17 12.82 -8.16
C THR A 88 -1.71 13.28 -8.08
N ASP A 89 -1.00 12.95 -7.00
CA ASP A 89 0.39 13.35 -6.80
C ASP A 89 1.37 12.40 -7.51
N ALA A 90 2.54 12.94 -7.89
CA ALA A 90 3.56 12.21 -8.63
C ALA A 90 4.01 10.92 -7.94
N ALA A 91 4.08 10.92 -6.60
CA ALA A 91 4.52 9.75 -5.85
C ALA A 91 3.52 8.59 -5.97
N ALA A 92 2.22 8.88 -6.03
CA ALA A 92 1.20 7.86 -6.30
C ALA A 92 1.40 7.21 -7.68
N ILE A 93 1.67 8.01 -8.71
CA ILE A 93 1.95 7.51 -10.07
C ILE A 93 3.16 6.57 -10.07
N PHE A 94 4.27 6.98 -9.45
CA PHE A 94 5.47 6.12 -9.35
C PHE A 94 5.21 4.81 -8.60
N LEU A 95 4.40 4.84 -7.54
CA LEU A 95 4.04 3.63 -6.80
C LEU A 95 3.16 2.70 -7.63
N LEU A 96 2.18 3.21 -8.37
CA LEU A 96 1.31 2.39 -9.23
C LEU A 96 2.06 1.70 -10.38
N LYS A 97 3.23 2.20 -10.78
CA LYS A 97 4.14 1.52 -11.72
C LYS A 97 4.80 0.27 -11.13
N GLN A 98 4.86 0.14 -9.80
CA GLN A 98 5.41 -1.05 -9.17
C GLN A 98 4.45 -2.24 -9.33
N LYS A 99 5.00 -3.42 -9.62
CA LYS A 99 4.24 -4.67 -9.83
C LYS A 99 3.18 -4.96 -8.75
N PRO A 100 3.45 -4.75 -7.44
CA PRO A 100 2.46 -5.04 -6.40
C PRO A 100 1.21 -4.14 -6.41
N TYR A 101 1.26 -2.97 -7.05
CA TYR A 101 0.19 -1.96 -7.00
C TYR A 101 -0.48 -1.68 -8.36
N GLY A 102 -0.28 -2.56 -9.34
CA GLY A 102 -0.92 -2.44 -10.67
C GLY A 102 0.07 -2.61 -11.81
N GLY A 103 1.34 -2.25 -11.60
CA GLY A 103 2.40 -2.43 -12.60
C GLY A 103 2.17 -1.61 -13.85
N TYR A 104 1.61 -0.40 -13.72
CA TYR A 104 1.33 0.44 -14.88
C TYR A 104 2.61 0.72 -15.67
N THR A 105 2.51 0.54 -16.98
CA THR A 105 3.56 0.88 -17.93
C THR A 105 3.13 2.10 -18.72
N ASP A 106 4.05 3.04 -18.91
CA ASP A 106 3.78 4.15 -19.84
C ASP A 106 3.68 3.57 -21.25
N ARG A 107 2.67 4.01 -22.00
CA ARG A 107 2.60 3.78 -23.43
C ARG A 107 3.03 5.06 -24.14
N PRO A 108 4.29 5.17 -24.57
CA PRO A 108 4.69 6.30 -25.40
C PRO A 108 4.01 6.15 -26.77
N GLU A 109 3.16 7.11 -27.13
CA GLU A 109 2.76 7.28 -28.53
C GLU A 109 3.90 7.98 -29.27
N ALA A 110 4.43 7.33 -30.30
CA ALA A 110 5.45 7.91 -31.14
C ALA A 110 4.81 8.95 -32.06
N GLU A 111 4.90 10.23 -31.74
CA GLU A 111 4.84 11.25 -32.78
C GLU A 111 6.14 11.13 -33.61
N GLY A 112 5.98 10.98 -34.91
CA GLY A 112 7.10 10.89 -35.85
C GLY A 112 8.10 12.04 -35.63
N ALA A 113 9.39 11.69 -35.69
CA ALA A 113 10.56 12.53 -35.44
C ALA A 113 10.97 12.71 -33.96
N GLY A 114 11.37 11.60 -33.32
CA GLY A 114 12.56 11.55 -32.45
C GLY A 114 12.59 12.39 -31.16
N LEU A 115 11.51 13.07 -30.79
CA LEU A 115 11.43 13.91 -29.59
C LEU A 115 10.28 13.44 -28.69
N LEU A 116 10.63 12.71 -27.63
CA LEU A 116 9.70 12.37 -26.55
C LEU A 116 9.48 13.62 -25.68
N LYS A 117 8.36 14.31 -25.88
CA LYS A 117 7.94 15.42 -25.01
C LYS A 117 7.01 14.90 -23.92
N VAL A 118 7.56 14.52 -22.76
CA VAL A 118 6.76 14.15 -21.59
C VAL A 118 6.25 15.43 -20.91
N SER A 119 4.98 15.76 -21.12
CA SER A 119 4.33 16.90 -20.45
C SER A 119 3.55 16.39 -19.24
N VAL A 120 4.00 16.70 -18.03
CA VAL A 120 3.29 16.37 -16.79
C VAL A 120 2.60 17.63 -16.27
N SER A 121 1.28 17.71 -16.42
CA SER A 121 0.46 18.74 -15.79
C SER A 121 -0.17 18.20 -14.51
N PHE A 122 0.18 18.80 -13.38
CA PHE A 122 -0.54 18.58 -12.13
C PHE A 122 -1.79 19.43 -12.12
N GLY A 123 -2.92 18.84 -11.73
CA GLY A 123 -4.23 19.48 -11.74
C GLY A 123 -4.19 20.89 -11.20
N THR A 124 -4.42 21.86 -12.07
CA THR A 124 -4.77 23.22 -11.65
C THR A 124 -6.07 23.11 -10.87
N PRO A 125 -6.15 23.57 -9.61
CA PRO A 125 -7.43 23.62 -8.91
C PRO A 125 -8.40 24.46 -9.73
N PRO A 126 -9.71 24.11 -9.76
CA PRO A 126 -10.69 24.86 -10.53
C PRO A 126 -10.64 26.34 -10.11
N LYS A 127 -10.41 27.24 -11.07
CA LYS A 127 -10.56 28.69 -10.88
C LYS A 127 -12.01 28.95 -10.45
N GLY A 128 -12.23 29.21 -9.17
CA GLY A 128 -13.58 29.55 -8.70
C GLY A 128 -13.81 29.68 -7.19
N ARG A 129 -13.00 29.09 -6.31
CA ARG A 129 -13.25 29.25 -4.86
C ARG A 129 -12.58 30.51 -4.32
N LYS A 130 -13.32 31.61 -4.31
CA LYS A 130 -12.99 32.78 -3.47
C LYS A 130 -13.35 32.41 -2.02
N ASP A 131 -12.36 32.02 -1.24
CA ASP A 131 -12.48 32.07 0.22
C ASP A 131 -12.51 33.54 0.63
N LYS A 132 -13.72 34.09 0.78
CA LYS A 132 -13.92 35.35 1.51
C LYS A 132 -13.73 35.04 2.99
N ARG A 133 -12.54 35.35 3.50
CA ARG A 133 -12.29 35.50 4.93
C ARG A 133 -12.46 36.98 5.28
N THR A 134 -13.65 37.31 5.79
CA THR A 134 -13.97 38.44 6.69
C THR A 134 -15.18 38.00 7.48
#